data_AF-B2JL14-F1
#
_entry.id   AF-B2JL14-F1
#
_cell.length_a   1.000
_cell.length_b   1.000
_cell.length_c   1.000
_cell.angle_alpha   90.00
_cell.angle_beta   90.00
_cell.angle_gamma   90.00
#
_symmetry.space_group_name_H-M   'P 1'
#
loop_
_entity.id
_entity.type
_entity.pdbx_description
1 polymer ?
#
loop_
_entity_poly.entity_id
_entity_poly.type
_entity_poly.pdbx_seq_one_letter_code
_entity_poly.pdbx_strand_id
1 'polypeptide(L)'
;MKKAISAQGTKMFLENPDAAPIATGLLMAGSVSTPCVVTFDNVTKMANGEPLYITGSGWPSIDDQEWVIQNLDKTAKTASLANSDTSKETATWNAAASYTLNAFADVCAQSYQINQNPATTIDTTTLCDSEKTSLVGFRDPGTLTFDFFIDPTDPDYLALHDAYDDGEERMFELIYKNGAVRTLPVIVQSINETGGVDQAVHGSATLKITGSPILTQPGSTTPPVYALTVDVAPASGVAPLSVTATMAETNGTASQFQIDWGDTTAIDTVTGSLTKTHDYAAAGSYTAHVTPTVNSSVLAPVAANAVTVS
;
A
#
# COMPACT_ATOMS: atom_id res chain seq x y z
N MET A 1 -25.23 4.77 4.09
CA MET A 1 -24.60 3.91 5.13
C MET A 1 -23.65 4.77 5.95
N LYS A 2 -23.86 4.93 7.27
CA LYS A 2 -23.00 5.77 8.12
C LYS A 2 -21.60 5.15 8.20
N LYS A 3 -20.70 5.60 7.33
CA LYS A 3 -19.25 5.30 7.40
C LYS A 3 -18.62 6.27 8.40
N ALA A 4 -18.87 6.07 9.69
CA ALA A 4 -18.22 6.84 10.75
C ALA A 4 -17.17 5.95 11.42
N ILE A 5 -15.92 6.41 11.45
CA ILE A 5 -14.83 5.78 12.19
C ILE A 5 -14.69 6.56 13.50
N SER A 6 -14.59 5.85 14.62
CA SER A 6 -14.32 6.50 15.91
C SER A 6 -12.92 7.13 15.90
N ALA A 7 -12.82 8.38 16.34
CA ALA A 7 -11.53 9.05 16.51
C ALA A 7 -10.74 8.52 17.71
N GLN A 8 -11.40 7.79 18.64
CA GLN A 8 -10.74 7.20 19.81
C GLN A 8 -9.76 6.09 19.40
N GLY A 9 -8.51 6.21 19.84
CA GLY A 9 -7.41 5.29 19.49
C GLY A 9 -6.64 5.69 18.22
N THR A 10 -6.91 6.88 17.66
CA THR A 10 -6.06 7.50 16.65
C THR A 10 -4.75 7.94 17.31
N LYS A 11 -3.61 7.60 16.71
CA LYS A 11 -2.28 8.03 17.18
C LYS A 11 -1.69 9.07 16.24
N MET A 12 -0.91 9.99 16.80
CA MET A 12 -0.31 11.11 16.10
C MET A 12 1.16 11.17 16.38
N PHE A 13 1.94 11.23 15.31
CA PHE A 13 3.38 11.11 15.38
C PHE A 13 4.01 12.27 14.62
N LEU A 14 4.98 12.93 15.23
CA LEU A 14 5.85 13.89 14.57
C LEU A 14 7.22 13.28 14.39
N GLU A 15 7.81 13.45 13.21
CA GLU A 15 9.16 13.00 12.95
C GLU A 15 10.20 13.64 13.89
N ASN A 16 11.09 12.81 14.40
CA ASN A 16 12.18 13.19 15.27
C ASN A 16 13.52 12.73 14.64
N PRO A 17 14.23 13.62 13.94
CA PRO A 17 15.49 13.31 13.28
C PRO A 17 16.67 13.12 14.25
N ASP A 18 16.56 13.60 15.50
CA ASP A 18 17.60 13.48 16.52
C ASP A 18 17.56 12.12 17.24
N ALA A 19 16.42 11.42 17.15
CA ALA A 19 16.26 10.07 17.69
C ALA A 19 16.84 9.00 16.74
N ALA A 20 17.27 7.87 17.31
CA ALA A 20 17.85 6.79 16.52
C ALA A 20 16.83 6.23 15.49
N PRO A 21 17.19 6.11 14.21
CA PRO A 21 16.26 5.70 13.15
C PRO A 21 15.69 4.31 13.40
N ILE A 22 14.42 4.12 13.05
CA ILE A 22 13.67 2.87 13.23
C ILE A 22 14.30 1.74 12.42
N ALA A 23 14.70 2.07 11.18
CA ALA A 23 15.42 1.18 10.29
C ALA A 23 16.31 1.95 9.31
N THR A 24 17.44 1.34 8.97
CA THR A 24 18.33 1.78 7.90
C THR A 24 18.71 0.55 7.08
N GLY A 25 18.85 0.70 5.77
CA GLY A 25 19.25 -0.42 4.91
C GLY A 25 19.62 0.03 3.50
N LEU A 26 19.81 -0.96 2.64
CA LEU A 26 20.15 -0.76 1.23
C LEU A 26 18.95 -1.01 0.31
N LEU A 27 18.85 -0.22 -0.76
CA LEU A 27 17.90 -0.45 -1.85
C LEU A 27 18.58 -1.25 -2.98
N MET A 28 18.03 -2.42 -3.26
CA MET A 28 18.60 -3.37 -4.21
C MET A 28 18.30 -3.03 -5.67
N ALA A 29 17.14 -2.42 -5.93
CA ALA A 29 16.73 -1.99 -7.27
C ALA A 29 15.59 -0.97 -7.19
N GLY A 30 15.44 -0.16 -8.23
CA GLY A 30 14.27 0.69 -8.49
C GLY A 30 13.77 0.50 -9.92
N SER A 31 12.45 0.55 -10.11
CA SER A 31 11.82 0.50 -11.43
C SER A 31 11.61 1.89 -12.02
N VAL A 32 11.72 1.99 -13.34
CA VAL A 32 11.39 3.19 -14.12
C VAL A 32 9.87 3.17 -14.37
N SER A 33 9.08 3.67 -13.42
CA SER A 33 7.61 3.62 -13.46
C SER A 33 6.94 4.75 -12.67
N THR A 34 5.64 4.93 -12.89
CA THR A 34 4.79 5.88 -12.15
C THR A 34 3.66 5.11 -11.43
N PRO A 35 3.74 4.83 -10.13
CA PRO A 35 4.83 5.15 -9.18
C PRO A 35 6.08 4.26 -9.33
N CYS A 36 7.23 4.74 -8.87
CA CYS A 36 8.48 3.97 -8.77
C CYS A 36 8.32 2.84 -7.74
N VAL A 37 8.73 1.62 -8.11
CA VAL A 37 8.76 0.46 -7.22
C VAL A 37 10.21 0.18 -6.85
N VAL A 38 10.50 0.22 -5.56
CA VAL A 38 11.83 -0.06 -5.01
C VAL A 38 11.85 -1.42 -4.32
N THR A 39 13.00 -2.09 -4.39
CA THR A 39 13.25 -3.37 -3.71
C THR A 39 14.21 -3.14 -2.55
N PHE A 40 13.82 -3.56 -1.35
CA PHE A 40 14.57 -3.40 -0.13
C PHE A 40 15.39 -4.65 0.21
N ASP A 41 16.50 -4.46 0.93
CA ASP A 41 17.22 -5.56 1.58
C ASP A 41 16.40 -6.18 2.75
N ASN A 42 15.72 -5.34 3.54
CA ASN A 42 14.96 -5.75 4.71
C ASN A 42 13.71 -4.89 4.99
N VAL A 43 12.54 -5.54 5.05
CA VAL A 43 11.23 -4.89 5.27
C VAL A 43 10.58 -5.25 6.61
N THR A 44 11.31 -5.90 7.51
CA THR A 44 10.74 -6.45 8.76
C THR A 44 10.14 -5.40 9.68
N LYS A 45 10.76 -4.21 9.74
CA LYS A 45 10.33 -3.07 10.56
C LYS A 45 9.50 -2.04 9.80
N MET A 46 9.20 -2.27 8.52
CA MET A 46 8.52 -1.30 7.66
C MET A 46 7.02 -1.56 7.60
N ALA A 47 6.25 -0.48 7.55
CA ALA A 47 4.81 -0.50 7.34
C ALA A 47 4.38 0.42 6.18
N ASN A 48 3.17 0.19 5.67
CA ASN A 48 2.56 1.05 4.66
C ASN A 48 2.14 2.38 5.29
N GLY A 49 2.51 3.49 4.65
CA GLY A 49 2.24 4.84 5.12
C GLY A 49 3.43 5.54 5.78
N GLU A 50 4.51 4.81 6.06
CA GLU A 50 5.71 5.39 6.65
C GLU A 50 6.50 6.21 5.61
N PRO A 51 6.96 7.44 5.94
CA PRO A 51 7.89 8.19 5.12
C PRO A 51 9.29 7.60 5.25
N LEU A 52 10.00 7.58 4.13
CA LEU A 52 11.30 6.97 3.95
C LEU A 52 12.22 7.96 3.26
N TYR A 53 13.36 8.27 3.87
CA TYR A 53 14.40 9.07 3.24
C TYR A 53 15.30 8.19 2.38
N ILE A 54 15.51 8.57 1.12
CA ILE A 54 16.33 7.82 0.15
C ILE A 54 17.54 8.65 -0.26
N THR A 55 18.72 8.02 -0.28
CA THR A 55 19.96 8.65 -0.75
C THR A 55 20.80 7.69 -1.59
N GLY A 56 21.59 8.25 -2.50
CA GLY A 56 22.63 7.52 -3.22
C GLY A 56 22.13 6.52 -4.27
N SER A 57 20.87 6.62 -4.70
CA SER A 57 20.29 5.81 -5.78
C SER A 57 20.86 6.13 -7.17
N GLY A 58 21.43 7.33 -7.34
CA GLY A 58 21.94 7.81 -8.61
C GLY A 58 20.86 8.39 -9.52
N TRP A 59 19.62 8.48 -9.03
CA TRP A 59 18.46 9.06 -9.71
C TRP A 59 18.07 10.37 -9.05
N PRO A 60 18.32 11.53 -9.69
CA PRO A 60 18.00 12.84 -9.14
C PRO A 60 16.52 13.05 -8.79
N SER A 61 15.62 12.27 -9.41
CA SER A 61 14.18 12.34 -9.12
C SER A 61 13.76 11.74 -7.78
N ILE A 62 14.60 10.93 -7.13
CA ILE A 62 14.26 10.26 -5.86
C ILE A 62 15.32 10.45 -4.77
N ASP A 63 16.55 10.84 -5.14
CA ASP A 63 17.63 11.09 -4.19
C ASP A 63 17.40 12.37 -3.37
N ASP A 64 17.87 12.30 -2.11
CA ASP A 64 17.84 13.38 -1.13
C ASP A 64 16.42 13.87 -0.80
N GLN A 65 15.44 12.96 -0.90
CA GLN A 65 14.02 13.24 -0.66
C GLN A 65 13.34 12.14 0.16
N GLU A 66 12.28 12.54 0.85
CA GLU A 66 11.42 11.64 1.62
C GLU A 66 10.21 11.20 0.80
N TRP A 67 9.92 9.90 0.87
CA TRP A 67 8.87 9.26 0.11
C TRP A 67 8.00 8.39 1.00
N VAL A 68 6.68 8.48 0.85
CA VAL A 68 5.76 7.63 1.60
C VAL A 68 5.65 6.24 0.96
N ILE A 69 5.88 5.21 1.77
CA ILE A 69 5.78 3.81 1.35
C ILE A 69 4.32 3.43 1.12
N GLN A 70 4.04 2.87 -0.06
CA GLN A 70 2.75 2.28 -0.41
C GLN A 70 2.92 0.88 -1.00
N ASN A 71 1.87 0.05 -0.91
CA ASN A 71 1.82 -1.30 -1.47
C ASN A 71 3.03 -2.18 -1.10
N LEU A 72 3.50 -2.07 0.14
CA LEU A 72 4.59 -2.88 0.68
C LEU A 72 4.23 -4.38 0.63
N ASP A 73 5.00 -5.13 -0.14
CA ASP A 73 5.00 -6.59 -0.15
C ASP A 73 6.17 -7.11 0.71
N LYS A 74 5.83 -7.68 1.87
CA LYS A 74 6.83 -8.23 2.80
C LYS A 74 7.52 -9.49 2.29
N THR A 75 6.93 -10.18 1.32
CA THR A 75 7.44 -11.42 0.74
C THR A 75 8.40 -11.10 -0.41
N ALA A 76 7.99 -10.23 -1.32
CA ALA A 76 8.83 -9.77 -2.42
C ALA A 76 9.85 -8.69 -2.00
N LYS A 77 9.69 -8.11 -0.80
CA LYS A 77 10.47 -6.98 -0.28
C LYS A 77 10.42 -5.76 -1.20
N THR A 78 9.27 -5.54 -1.84
CA THR A 78 9.06 -4.42 -2.76
C THR A 78 8.07 -3.44 -2.15
N ALA A 79 8.20 -2.15 -2.48
CA ALA A 79 7.16 -1.18 -2.22
C ALA A 79 7.15 -0.09 -3.30
N SER A 80 5.99 0.52 -3.50
CA SER A 80 5.83 1.70 -4.36
C SER A 80 6.03 2.99 -3.57
N LEU A 81 6.78 3.94 -4.12
CA LEU A 81 6.96 5.27 -3.55
C LEU A 81 5.82 6.19 -4.00
N ALA A 82 5.03 6.70 -3.06
CA ALA A 82 3.86 7.53 -3.37
C ALA A 82 4.25 8.79 -4.17
N ASN A 83 3.50 9.09 -5.23
CA ASN A 83 3.69 10.27 -6.09
C ASN A 83 5.05 10.40 -6.77
N SER A 84 5.88 9.36 -6.77
CA SER A 84 7.16 9.34 -7.49
C SER A 84 6.95 9.17 -9.00
N ASP A 85 7.76 9.88 -9.80
CA ASP A 85 7.83 9.72 -11.25
C ASP A 85 9.29 9.54 -11.68
N THR A 86 9.70 8.29 -11.85
CA THR A 86 11.02 7.92 -12.37
C THR A 86 11.00 7.64 -13.86
N SER A 87 9.90 7.93 -14.57
CA SER A 87 9.73 7.56 -16.00
C SER A 87 10.75 8.20 -16.94
N LYS A 88 11.41 9.27 -16.50
CA LYS A 88 12.43 10.01 -17.27
C LYS A 88 13.86 9.66 -16.85
N GLU A 89 14.03 8.77 -15.88
CA GLU A 89 15.35 8.36 -15.44
C GLU A 89 16.00 7.42 -16.44
N THR A 90 17.21 7.77 -16.83
CA THR A 90 18.03 7.01 -17.79
C THR A 90 19.37 6.58 -17.18
N ALA A 91 19.67 7.03 -15.97
CA ALA A 91 20.87 6.69 -15.23
C ALA A 91 20.80 5.24 -14.71
N THR A 92 21.95 4.58 -14.63
CA THR A 92 22.05 3.23 -14.06
C THR A 92 21.87 3.31 -12.55
N TRP A 93 20.99 2.45 -12.02
CA TRP A 93 20.75 2.33 -10.58
C TRP A 93 22.05 2.05 -9.82
N ASN A 94 22.32 2.83 -8.78
CA ASN A 94 23.48 2.63 -7.92
C ASN A 94 23.17 1.62 -6.82
N ALA A 95 23.98 0.55 -6.72
CA ALA A 95 23.84 -0.46 -5.69
C ALA A 95 24.15 0.04 -4.26
N ALA A 96 24.73 1.25 -4.13
CA ALA A 96 24.95 1.93 -2.85
C ALA A 96 23.75 2.76 -2.38
N ALA A 97 22.62 2.69 -3.08
CA ALA A 97 21.37 3.32 -2.66
C ALA A 97 21.00 2.88 -1.24
N SER A 98 20.77 3.84 -0.36
CA SER A 98 20.42 3.58 1.03
C SER A 98 19.10 4.25 1.38
N TYR A 99 18.42 3.67 2.36
CA TYR A 99 17.20 4.22 2.90
C TYR A 99 17.30 4.37 4.42
N THR A 100 16.64 5.40 4.94
CA THR A 100 16.51 5.66 6.37
C THR A 100 15.04 5.89 6.72
N LEU A 101 14.53 5.13 7.68
CA LEU A 101 13.26 5.38 8.35
C LEU A 101 13.55 6.13 9.64
N ASN A 102 13.18 7.42 9.67
CA ASN A 102 13.38 8.27 10.83
C ASN A 102 12.48 7.83 11.99
N ALA A 103 12.85 8.23 13.20
CA ALA A 103 12.05 7.96 14.38
C ALA A 103 10.89 8.95 14.50
N PHE A 104 9.88 8.55 15.24
CA PHE A 104 8.66 9.34 15.47
C PHE A 104 8.42 9.54 16.96
N ALA A 105 8.13 10.78 17.35
CA ALA A 105 7.67 11.16 18.68
C ALA A 105 6.14 11.10 18.74
N ASP A 106 5.56 10.46 19.77
CA ASP A 106 4.10 10.40 19.95
C ASP A 106 3.62 11.70 20.60
N VAL A 107 2.78 12.45 19.89
CA VAL A 107 2.32 13.75 20.40
C VAL A 107 1.13 13.61 21.36
N CYS A 108 0.58 12.39 21.51
CA CYS A 108 -0.47 12.05 22.46
C CYS A 108 -1.63 13.07 22.52
N ALA A 109 -2.14 13.47 21.35
CA ALA A 109 -3.17 14.49 21.23
C ALA A 109 -4.54 14.05 21.80
N GLN A 110 -5.21 14.97 22.50
CA GLN A 110 -6.58 14.85 23.01
C GLN A 110 -7.62 15.11 21.92
N SER A 111 -7.40 16.12 21.09
CA SER A 111 -8.23 16.48 19.95
C SER A 111 -7.37 16.94 18.79
N TYR A 112 -7.87 16.78 17.56
CA TYR A 112 -7.24 17.31 16.37
C TYR A 112 -8.27 17.84 15.39
N GLN A 113 -7.88 18.86 14.64
CA GLN A 113 -8.66 19.46 13.59
C GLN A 113 -7.75 19.76 12.40
N ILE A 114 -8.16 19.28 11.23
CA ILE A 114 -7.48 19.60 9.96
C ILE A 114 -8.36 20.61 9.23
N ASN A 115 -7.89 21.84 9.15
CA ASN A 115 -8.55 22.91 8.42
C ASN A 115 -7.95 22.98 7.03
N GLN A 116 -8.68 22.51 6.03
CA GLN A 116 -8.28 22.68 4.64
C GLN A 116 -8.86 23.98 4.11
N ASN A 117 -7.99 24.87 3.66
CA ASN A 117 -8.43 26.11 3.05
C ASN A 117 -8.86 25.85 1.59
N PRO A 118 -9.90 26.56 1.08
CA PRO A 118 -10.25 26.47 -0.32
C PRO A 118 -9.09 26.97 -1.19
N ALA A 119 -8.93 26.37 -2.37
CA ALA A 119 -7.92 26.82 -3.33
C ALA A 119 -8.13 28.30 -3.67
N THR A 120 -7.04 29.05 -3.76
CA THR A 120 -7.12 30.46 -4.18
C THR A 120 -7.52 30.51 -5.66
N THR A 121 -8.48 31.36 -6.00
CA THR A 121 -8.94 31.52 -7.38
C THR A 121 -8.20 32.71 -7.99
N ILE A 122 -7.45 32.48 -9.06
CA ILE A 122 -6.81 33.57 -9.80
C ILE A 122 -7.78 34.02 -10.89
N ASP A 123 -8.23 35.26 -10.80
CA ASP A 123 -9.07 35.89 -11.81
C ASP A 123 -8.20 36.31 -12.99
N THR A 124 -8.42 35.68 -14.15
CA THR A 124 -7.67 35.97 -15.38
C THR A 124 -8.53 36.66 -16.42
N THR A 125 -9.65 37.25 -16.01
CA THR A 125 -10.58 37.90 -16.93
C THR A 125 -9.87 39.03 -17.69
N THR A 126 -9.85 38.91 -19.02
CA THR A 126 -9.31 39.94 -19.91
C THR A 126 -10.42 40.85 -20.46
N LEU A 127 -10.07 42.02 -20.99
CA LEU A 127 -11.04 42.98 -21.54
C LEU A 127 -11.86 42.45 -22.74
N CYS A 128 -11.46 41.32 -23.32
CA CYS A 128 -12.14 40.69 -24.46
C CYS A 128 -13.08 39.55 -24.03
N ASP A 129 -13.04 39.14 -22.76
CA ASP A 129 -13.85 38.04 -22.25
C ASP A 129 -15.25 38.54 -21.89
N SER A 130 -16.27 37.82 -22.36
CA SER A 130 -17.68 38.13 -22.09
C SER A 130 -18.18 37.52 -20.77
N GLU A 131 -17.38 36.67 -20.14
CA GLU A 131 -17.67 36.00 -18.88
C GLU A 131 -16.41 35.92 -18.01
N LYS A 132 -16.61 35.86 -16.69
CA LYS A 132 -15.50 35.79 -15.73
C LYS A 132 -14.76 34.46 -15.90
N THR A 133 -13.47 34.52 -16.25
CA THR A 133 -12.61 33.34 -16.36
C THR A 133 -11.70 33.26 -15.15
N SER A 134 -11.66 32.09 -14.52
CA SER A 134 -10.80 31.85 -13.37
C SER A 134 -9.98 30.58 -13.56
N LEU A 135 -8.67 30.68 -13.36
CA LEU A 135 -7.84 29.50 -13.13
C LEU A 135 -7.85 29.17 -11.64
N VAL A 136 -7.93 27.88 -11.35
CA VAL A 136 -7.75 27.37 -9.99
C VAL A 136 -6.27 27.52 -9.64
N GLY A 137 -5.96 28.33 -8.64
CA GLY A 137 -4.61 28.49 -8.11
C GLY A 137 -4.18 27.27 -7.30
N PHE A 138 -2.95 27.29 -6.77
CA PHE A 138 -2.49 26.22 -5.90
C PHE A 138 -3.42 26.06 -4.70
N ARG A 139 -3.77 24.81 -4.41
CA ARG A 139 -4.58 24.47 -3.23
C ARG A 139 -3.71 24.72 -2.00
N ASP A 140 -4.18 25.58 -1.10
CA ASP A 140 -3.58 25.73 0.22
C ASP A 140 -3.93 24.47 1.02
N PRO A 141 -2.95 23.62 1.37
CA PRO A 141 -3.22 22.40 2.11
C PRO A 141 -3.73 22.68 3.54
N GLY A 142 -3.59 23.93 4.02
CA GLY A 142 -4.20 24.42 5.25
C GLY A 142 -3.38 24.12 6.50
N THR A 143 -4.05 24.07 7.67
CA THR A 143 -3.40 23.88 8.97
C THR A 143 -3.94 22.66 9.71
N LEU A 144 -3.06 22.01 10.46
CA LEU A 144 -3.38 20.98 11.44
C LEU A 144 -3.24 21.60 12.83
N THR A 145 -4.30 21.56 13.63
CA THR A 145 -4.28 21.98 15.03
C THR A 145 -4.60 20.80 15.91
N PHE A 146 -3.83 20.59 16.97
CA PHE A 146 -4.16 19.58 17.98
C PHE A 146 -3.91 20.09 19.39
N ASP A 147 -4.69 19.56 20.33
CA ASP A 147 -4.61 19.88 21.75
C ASP A 147 -4.03 18.67 22.48
N PHE A 148 -3.19 18.91 23.48
CA PHE A 148 -2.50 17.88 24.25
C PHE A 148 -2.27 18.33 25.69
N PHE A 149 -1.84 17.43 26.57
CA PHE A 149 -1.39 17.78 27.91
C PHE A 149 0.11 17.97 27.91
N ILE A 150 0.60 19.01 28.58
CA ILE A 150 2.03 19.29 28.64
C ILE A 150 2.61 18.62 29.89
N ASP A 151 3.61 17.78 29.67
CA ASP A 151 4.61 17.44 30.67
C ASP A 151 5.97 17.93 30.17
N PRO A 152 6.59 18.94 30.82
CA PRO A 152 7.85 19.54 30.37
C PRO A 152 9.06 18.60 30.51
N THR A 153 8.89 17.44 31.14
CA THR A 153 9.95 16.42 31.26
C THR A 153 9.84 15.32 30.20
N ASP A 154 8.78 15.33 29.40
CA ASP A 154 8.55 14.33 28.37
C ASP A 154 9.47 14.58 27.14
N PRO A 155 10.27 13.59 26.71
CA PRO A 155 11.07 13.69 25.49
C PRO A 155 10.26 14.00 24.23
N ASP A 156 8.99 13.58 24.16
CA ASP A 156 8.14 13.82 22.98
C ASP A 156 7.69 15.29 22.90
N TYR A 157 7.47 15.94 24.05
CA TYR A 157 7.21 17.38 24.12
C TYR A 157 8.44 18.20 23.73
N LEU A 158 9.63 17.77 24.14
CA LEU A 158 10.89 18.41 23.75
C LEU A 158 11.11 18.33 22.23
N ALA A 159 10.85 17.16 21.62
CA ALA A 159 10.96 17.02 20.17
C ALA A 159 10.00 17.96 19.40
N LEU A 160 8.80 18.20 19.93
CA LEU A 160 7.86 19.16 19.37
C LEU A 160 8.35 20.61 19.52
N HIS A 161 8.98 20.95 20.66
CA HIS A 161 9.58 22.26 20.89
C HIS A 161 10.80 22.50 19.99
N ASP A 162 11.66 21.49 19.82
CA ASP A 162 12.81 21.55 18.92
C ASP A 162 12.35 21.75 17.47
N ALA A 163 11.27 21.08 17.06
CA ALA A 163 10.62 21.27 15.75
C ALA A 163 9.97 22.66 15.56
N TYR A 164 9.71 23.38 16.65
CA TYR A 164 9.24 24.77 16.59
C TYR A 164 10.42 25.74 16.46
N ASP A 165 11.52 25.47 17.17
CA ASP A 165 12.72 26.32 17.16
C ASP A 165 13.52 26.17 15.86
N ASP A 166 13.55 24.98 15.25
CA ASP A 166 14.23 24.75 13.97
C ASP A 166 13.45 25.32 12.77
N GLY A 167 12.12 25.28 12.82
CA GLY A 167 11.24 25.70 11.74
C GLY A 167 11.36 24.87 10.45
N GLU A 168 11.94 23.67 10.55
CA GLU A 168 12.19 22.80 9.40
C GLU A 168 10.94 22.00 9.02
N GLU A 169 10.87 21.55 7.76
CA GLU A 169 9.80 20.67 7.30
C GLU A 169 10.00 19.27 7.87
N ARG A 170 8.95 18.73 8.50
CA ARG A 170 8.94 17.39 9.10
C ARG A 170 7.71 16.62 8.68
N MET A 171 7.79 15.30 8.64
CA MET A 171 6.64 14.45 8.37
C MET A 171 5.81 14.22 9.63
N PHE A 172 4.50 14.41 9.50
CA PHE A 172 3.51 14.14 10.53
C PHE A 172 2.60 13.00 10.11
N GLU A 173 2.54 11.96 10.93
CA GLU A 173 1.70 10.79 10.69
C GLU A 173 0.49 10.76 11.61
N LEU A 174 -0.65 10.39 11.02
CA LEU A 174 -1.90 10.16 11.70
C LEU A 174 -2.36 8.74 11.41
N ILE A 175 -2.27 7.87 12.42
CA ILE A 175 -2.70 6.47 12.33
C ILE A 175 -4.11 6.35 12.87
N TYR A 176 -5.07 6.14 11.97
CA TYR A 176 -6.47 5.93 12.33
C TYR A 176 -6.69 4.51 12.88
N LYS A 177 -7.75 4.32 13.67
CA LYS A 177 -8.12 3.02 14.24
C LYS A 177 -8.32 1.90 13.22
N ASN A 178 -8.72 2.23 11.98
CA ASN A 178 -8.89 1.25 10.91
C ASN A 178 -7.55 0.80 10.28
N GLY A 179 -6.42 1.29 10.77
CA GLY A 179 -5.09 1.03 10.21
C GLY A 179 -4.77 1.87 8.98
N ALA A 180 -5.62 2.86 8.62
CA ALA A 180 -5.24 3.85 7.63
C ALA A 180 -4.22 4.81 8.23
N VAL A 181 -3.17 5.12 7.47
CA VAL A 181 -2.13 6.07 7.85
C VAL A 181 -2.25 7.28 6.94
N ARG A 182 -2.26 8.47 7.53
CA ARG A 182 -2.20 9.72 6.78
C ARG A 182 -0.89 10.43 7.11
N THR A 183 -0.11 10.73 6.09
CA THR A 183 1.19 11.38 6.22
C THR A 183 1.09 12.79 5.62
N LEU A 184 1.56 13.78 6.38
CA LEU A 184 1.47 15.20 6.07
C LEU A 184 2.85 15.83 6.25
N PRO A 185 3.45 16.46 5.23
CA PRO A 185 4.59 17.35 5.45
C PRO A 185 4.10 18.63 6.15
N VAL A 186 4.70 18.96 7.29
CA VAL A 186 4.28 20.06 8.15
C VAL A 186 5.46 20.86 8.69
N ILE A 187 5.18 22.11 9.05
CA ILE A 187 6.06 22.97 9.85
C ILE A 187 5.28 23.41 11.10
N VAL A 188 5.91 23.34 12.27
CA VAL A 188 5.31 23.78 13.53
C VAL A 188 5.30 25.32 13.57
N GLN A 189 4.13 25.95 13.65
CA GLN A 189 4.00 27.41 13.62
C GLN A 189 3.90 28.05 14.99
N SER A 190 3.31 27.33 15.95
CA SER A 190 3.15 27.82 17.31
C SER A 190 2.81 26.66 18.23
N ILE A 191 3.30 26.77 19.46
CA ILE A 191 2.95 25.94 20.59
C ILE A 191 2.50 26.90 21.68
N ASN A 192 1.25 26.77 22.13
CA ASN A 192 0.68 27.58 23.18
C ASN A 192 0.47 26.72 24.43
N GLU A 193 0.68 27.30 25.59
CA GLU A 193 0.44 26.68 26.88
C GLU A 193 -0.64 27.46 27.64
N THR A 194 -1.52 26.75 28.32
CA THR A 194 -2.51 27.34 29.22
C THR A 194 -2.66 26.48 30.48
N GLY A 195 -2.61 27.12 31.64
CA GLY A 195 -2.78 26.47 32.95
C GLY A 195 -3.62 27.34 33.90
N GLY A 196 -4.28 26.70 34.85
CA GLY A 196 -5.11 27.34 35.87
C GLY A 196 -5.14 26.55 37.18
N VAL A 197 -5.64 27.16 38.26
CA VAL A 197 -5.82 26.47 39.54
C VAL A 197 -6.82 25.31 39.35
N ASP A 198 -6.51 24.13 39.88
CA ASP A 198 -7.29 22.88 39.74
C ASP A 198 -7.43 22.35 38.29
N GLN A 199 -6.50 22.69 37.39
CA GLN A 199 -6.47 22.18 36.01
C GLN A 199 -5.10 21.57 35.67
N ALA A 200 -5.09 20.58 34.77
CA ALA A 200 -3.86 20.13 34.13
C ALA A 200 -3.37 21.18 33.13
N VAL A 201 -2.05 21.19 32.86
CA VAL A 201 -1.45 22.10 31.87
C VAL A 201 -1.87 21.63 30.47
N HIS A 202 -2.59 22.48 29.74
CA HIS A 202 -3.00 22.21 28.37
C HIS A 202 -2.03 22.88 27.39
N GLY A 203 -1.61 22.11 26.40
CA GLY A 203 -0.89 22.58 25.23
C GLY A 203 -1.80 22.59 24.00
N SER A 204 -1.65 23.59 23.14
CA SER A 204 -2.19 23.55 21.78
C SER A 204 -1.12 23.88 20.77
N ALA A 205 -0.95 23.03 19.76
CA ALA A 205 -0.01 23.25 18.68
C ALA A 205 -0.74 23.49 17.36
N THR A 206 -0.24 24.45 16.60
CA THR A 206 -0.70 24.71 15.23
C THR A 206 0.44 24.44 14.26
N LEU A 207 0.18 23.58 13.29
CA LEU A 207 1.11 23.18 12.26
C LEU A 207 0.56 23.60 10.91
N LYS A 208 1.43 24.13 10.06
CA LYS A 208 1.10 24.45 8.67
C LYS A 208 1.49 23.28 7.80
N ILE A 209 0.55 22.80 6.99
CA ILE A 209 0.84 21.77 5.99
C ILE A 209 1.53 22.47 4.82
N THR A 210 2.66 21.94 4.35
CA THR A 210 3.46 22.57 3.27
C THR A 210 3.31 21.86 1.93
N GLY A 211 2.91 20.59 1.96
CA GLY A 211 2.78 19.73 0.79
C GLY A 211 1.45 18.99 0.69
N SER A 212 1.39 18.05 -0.24
CA SER A 212 0.17 17.27 -0.50
C SER A 212 0.00 16.16 0.54
N PRO A 213 -1.18 16.04 1.18
CA PRO A 213 -1.48 14.92 2.06
C PRO A 213 -1.44 13.59 1.34
N ILE A 214 -0.82 12.58 1.94
CA ILE A 214 -0.86 11.21 1.45
C ILE A 214 -1.73 10.39 2.40
N LEU A 215 -2.73 9.71 1.85
CA LEU A 215 -3.61 8.81 2.61
C LEU A 215 -3.34 7.38 2.16
N THR A 216 -2.65 6.64 3.01
CA THR A 216 -2.39 5.21 2.83
C THR A 216 -3.51 4.43 3.49
N GLN A 217 -4.28 3.71 2.68
CA GLN A 217 -5.29 2.80 3.19
C GLN A 217 -4.58 1.59 3.83
N PRO A 218 -5.19 0.95 4.86
CA PRO A 218 -4.71 -0.34 5.29
C PRO A 218 -4.72 -1.26 4.07
N GLY A 219 -3.65 -2.03 3.88
CA GLY A 219 -3.59 -2.97 2.78
C GLY A 219 -4.84 -3.83 2.82
N SER A 220 -5.67 -3.79 1.77
CA SER A 220 -6.68 -4.82 1.56
C SER A 220 -5.92 -6.09 1.23
N THR A 221 -5.52 -6.83 2.26
CA THR A 221 -4.91 -8.16 2.14
C THR A 221 -5.98 -9.16 1.73
N THR A 222 -6.50 -9.03 0.52
CA THR A 222 -6.91 -10.21 -0.22
C THR A 222 -5.69 -10.58 -1.07
N PRO A 223 -4.82 -11.51 -0.61
CA PRO A 223 -3.79 -12.07 -1.48
C PRO A 223 -4.46 -12.50 -2.80
N PRO A 224 -3.79 -12.36 -3.95
CA PRO A 224 -4.34 -12.89 -5.19
C PRO A 224 -4.60 -14.38 -4.98
N VAL A 225 -5.89 -14.75 -4.94
CA VAL A 225 -6.31 -16.12 -4.65
C VAL A 225 -5.85 -16.98 -5.82
N TYR A 226 -5.24 -18.13 -5.53
CA TYR A 226 -4.89 -19.12 -6.53
C TYR A 226 -6.12 -19.41 -7.40
N ALA A 227 -5.93 -19.36 -8.72
CA ALA A 227 -6.96 -19.68 -9.69
C ALA A 227 -6.46 -20.79 -10.63
N LEU A 228 -7.39 -21.64 -11.03
CA LEU A 228 -7.17 -22.73 -11.96
C LEU A 228 -8.25 -22.67 -13.04
N THR A 229 -7.84 -22.76 -14.31
CA THR A 229 -8.74 -23.07 -15.42
C THR A 229 -8.42 -24.45 -15.97
N VAL A 230 -9.45 -25.16 -16.42
CA VAL A 230 -9.33 -26.52 -16.95
C VAL A 230 -10.08 -26.59 -18.27
N ASP A 231 -9.39 -27.07 -19.31
CA ASP A 231 -9.97 -27.34 -20.62
C ASP A 231 -9.71 -28.80 -21.00
N VAL A 232 -10.72 -29.48 -21.56
CA VAL A 232 -10.67 -30.87 -21.98
C VAL A 232 -11.01 -30.94 -23.47
N ALA A 233 -10.06 -31.44 -24.25
CA ALA A 233 -10.19 -31.54 -25.71
C ALA A 233 -9.83 -32.95 -26.23
N PRO A 234 -10.51 -33.47 -27.27
CA PRO A 234 -11.67 -32.87 -27.95
C PRO A 234 -12.94 -32.87 -27.09
N ALA A 235 -13.78 -31.83 -27.25
CA ALA A 235 -15.03 -31.68 -26.49
C ALA A 235 -16.17 -32.59 -27.00
N SER A 236 -15.99 -33.27 -28.14
CA SER A 236 -16.94 -34.28 -28.62
C SER A 236 -16.30 -35.31 -29.56
N GLY A 237 -16.96 -36.47 -29.70
CA GLY A 237 -16.53 -37.55 -30.59
C GLY A 237 -17.29 -38.84 -30.34
N VAL A 238 -16.91 -39.92 -31.03
CA VAL A 238 -17.55 -41.24 -30.90
C VAL A 238 -16.92 -42.08 -29.80
N ALA A 239 -17.71 -42.92 -29.13
CA ALA A 239 -17.18 -43.86 -28.14
C ALA A 239 -16.31 -44.97 -28.79
N PRO A 240 -15.14 -45.33 -28.22
CA PRO A 240 -14.45 -44.66 -27.11
C PRO A 240 -13.75 -43.35 -27.55
N LEU A 241 -13.85 -42.30 -26.73
CA LEU A 241 -13.25 -40.99 -27.01
C LEU A 241 -12.06 -40.70 -26.09
N SER A 242 -10.86 -40.60 -26.68
CA SER A 242 -9.67 -40.14 -25.99
C SER A 242 -9.63 -38.62 -25.89
N VAL A 243 -9.47 -38.10 -24.68
CA VAL A 243 -9.39 -36.66 -24.37
C VAL A 243 -8.13 -36.31 -23.58
N THR A 244 -7.75 -35.04 -23.63
CA THR A 244 -6.67 -34.46 -22.84
C THR A 244 -7.21 -33.30 -22.02
N ALA A 245 -7.10 -33.38 -20.70
CA ALA A 245 -7.28 -32.25 -19.79
C ALA A 245 -6.00 -31.40 -19.76
N THR A 246 -6.14 -30.10 -19.90
CA THR A 246 -5.10 -29.07 -19.78
C THR A 246 -5.49 -28.13 -18.66
N MET A 247 -4.58 -27.97 -17.70
CA MET A 247 -4.72 -27.12 -16.52
C MET A 247 -3.87 -25.87 -16.69
N ALA A 248 -4.43 -24.69 -16.41
CA ALA A 248 -3.67 -23.45 -16.39
C ALA A 248 -3.85 -22.74 -15.04
N GLU A 249 -2.72 -22.52 -14.37
CA GLU A 249 -2.66 -21.93 -13.03
C GLU A 249 -2.43 -20.42 -13.12
N THR A 250 -2.97 -19.66 -12.17
CA THR A 250 -2.69 -18.23 -12.00
C THR A 250 -2.58 -17.93 -10.52
N ASN A 251 -1.64 -17.05 -10.15
CA ASN A 251 -1.42 -16.62 -8.76
C ASN A 251 -1.01 -17.76 -7.80
N GLY A 252 -0.32 -18.78 -8.30
CA GLY A 252 0.27 -19.84 -7.46
C GLY A 252 0.62 -21.09 -8.27
N THR A 253 1.11 -22.11 -7.56
CA THR A 253 1.46 -23.42 -8.12
C THR A 253 0.95 -24.51 -7.18
N ALA A 254 0.17 -25.44 -7.72
CA ALA A 254 -0.30 -26.62 -7.03
C ALA A 254 0.79 -27.68 -6.97
N SER A 255 0.93 -28.28 -5.81
CA SER A 255 1.79 -29.45 -5.60
C SER A 255 1.22 -30.72 -6.24
N GLN A 256 -0.10 -30.77 -6.45
CA GLN A 256 -0.82 -31.93 -6.97
C GLN A 256 -2.21 -31.54 -7.48
N PHE A 257 -2.73 -32.28 -8.45
CA PHE A 257 -4.13 -32.25 -8.89
C PHE A 257 -4.78 -33.62 -8.72
N GLN A 258 -6.02 -33.64 -8.25
CA GLN A 258 -6.91 -34.80 -8.33
C GLN A 258 -7.97 -34.56 -9.40
N ILE A 259 -8.15 -35.50 -10.34
CA ILE A 259 -9.08 -35.35 -11.46
C ILE A 259 -10.16 -36.42 -11.36
N ASP A 260 -11.40 -36.01 -11.19
CA ASP A 260 -12.59 -36.85 -11.35
C ASP A 260 -13.17 -36.60 -12.74
N TRP A 261 -13.16 -37.61 -13.61
CA TRP A 261 -13.64 -37.50 -14.99
C TRP A 261 -15.17 -37.48 -15.12
N GLY A 262 -15.91 -37.74 -14.04
CA GLY A 262 -17.37 -37.72 -14.04
C GLY A 262 -18.02 -38.92 -14.73
N ASP A 263 -17.26 -39.97 -15.04
CA ASP A 263 -17.70 -41.20 -15.71
C ASP A 263 -17.68 -42.43 -14.79
N THR A 264 -17.56 -42.23 -13.48
CA THR A 264 -17.44 -43.26 -12.41
C THR A 264 -16.12 -44.02 -12.36
N THR A 265 -15.15 -43.67 -13.22
CA THR A 265 -13.79 -44.21 -13.10
C THR A 265 -13.09 -43.68 -11.84
N ALA A 266 -11.99 -44.34 -11.46
CA ALA A 266 -11.23 -43.92 -10.29
C ALA A 266 -10.58 -42.55 -10.50
N ILE A 267 -10.55 -41.73 -9.45
CA ILE A 267 -9.91 -40.41 -9.46
C ILE A 267 -8.43 -40.54 -9.79
N ASP A 268 -7.96 -39.76 -10.77
CA ASP A 268 -6.57 -39.65 -11.14
C ASP A 268 -5.82 -38.68 -10.23
N THR A 269 -4.55 -38.96 -9.97
CA THR A 269 -3.65 -38.06 -9.24
C THR A 269 -2.49 -37.65 -10.15
N VAL A 270 -2.28 -36.34 -10.30
CA VAL A 270 -1.26 -35.75 -11.18
C VAL A 270 -0.31 -34.88 -10.36
N THR A 271 1.00 -35.04 -10.58
CA THR A 271 2.04 -34.29 -9.88
C THR A 271 3.09 -33.86 -10.89
N GLY A 272 3.49 -32.57 -10.87
CA GLY A 272 4.52 -32.02 -11.77
C GLY A 272 4.12 -31.94 -13.26
N SER A 273 2.83 -32.08 -13.59
CA SER A 273 2.30 -31.92 -14.94
C SER A 273 1.01 -31.11 -14.91
N LEU A 274 0.80 -30.31 -15.96
CA LEU A 274 -0.41 -29.53 -16.21
C LEU A 274 -1.31 -30.18 -17.28
N THR A 275 -1.03 -31.42 -17.65
CA THR A 275 -1.85 -32.18 -18.60
C THR A 275 -2.05 -33.63 -18.16
N LYS A 276 -3.19 -34.21 -18.52
CA LYS A 276 -3.54 -35.62 -18.29
C LYS A 276 -4.54 -36.12 -19.34
N THR A 277 -4.34 -37.32 -19.86
CA THR A 277 -5.24 -37.97 -20.83
C THR A 277 -6.20 -38.96 -20.16
N HIS A 278 -7.38 -39.15 -20.76
CA HIS A 278 -8.41 -40.12 -20.34
C HIS A 278 -9.25 -40.62 -21.51
N ASP A 279 -9.85 -41.80 -21.38
CA ASP A 279 -10.70 -42.42 -22.40
C ASP A 279 -12.13 -42.61 -21.87
N TYR A 280 -13.09 -41.92 -22.47
CA TYR A 280 -14.51 -42.17 -22.20
C TYR A 280 -15.02 -43.35 -23.03
N ALA A 281 -15.30 -44.47 -22.38
CA ALA A 281 -15.65 -45.73 -23.06
C ALA A 281 -17.11 -45.82 -23.55
N ALA A 282 -18.02 -45.05 -22.95
CA ALA A 282 -19.45 -45.08 -23.25
C ALA A 282 -19.93 -43.74 -23.81
N ALA A 283 -21.00 -43.79 -24.60
CA ALA A 283 -21.71 -42.57 -25.01
C ALA A 283 -22.34 -41.90 -23.79
N GLY A 284 -22.28 -40.57 -23.72
CA GLY A 284 -22.68 -39.80 -22.55
C GLY A 284 -22.20 -38.35 -22.60
N SER A 285 -22.63 -37.58 -21.60
CA SER A 285 -22.13 -36.23 -21.36
C SER A 285 -21.36 -36.23 -20.04
N TYR A 286 -20.09 -35.83 -20.10
CA TYR A 286 -19.16 -35.89 -18.98
C TYR A 286 -18.61 -34.50 -18.66
N THR A 287 -18.29 -34.24 -17.40
CA THR A 287 -17.68 -32.99 -16.95
C THR A 287 -16.62 -33.31 -15.90
N ALA A 288 -15.36 -33.12 -16.27
CA ALA A 288 -14.25 -33.39 -15.37
C ALA A 288 -14.17 -32.31 -14.27
N HIS A 289 -13.86 -32.73 -13.05
CA HIS A 289 -13.64 -31.86 -11.89
C HIS A 289 -12.20 -32.03 -11.41
N VAL A 290 -11.45 -30.93 -11.39
CA VAL A 290 -10.04 -30.93 -10.99
C VAL A 290 -9.88 -30.22 -9.65
N THR A 291 -9.31 -30.92 -8.68
CA THR A 291 -9.08 -30.44 -7.31
C THR A 291 -7.57 -30.19 -7.11
N PRO A 292 -7.13 -28.92 -7.03
CA PRO A 292 -5.73 -28.60 -6.81
C PRO A 292 -5.36 -28.59 -5.32
N THR A 293 -4.13 -29.01 -5.00
CA THR A 293 -3.53 -28.90 -3.67
C THR A 293 -2.41 -27.87 -3.68
N VAL A 294 -2.64 -26.72 -3.04
CA VAL A 294 -1.72 -25.56 -3.01
C VAL A 294 -1.26 -25.35 -1.57
N ASN A 295 0.05 -25.23 -1.34
CA ASN A 295 0.61 -25.07 0.01
C ASN A 295 0.08 -26.11 1.02
N SER A 296 -0.03 -27.38 0.60
CA SER A 296 -0.59 -28.48 1.39
C SER A 296 -2.08 -28.36 1.75
N SER A 297 -2.81 -27.40 1.15
CA SER A 297 -4.25 -27.21 1.33
C SER A 297 -4.99 -27.64 0.07
N VAL A 298 -5.99 -28.52 0.23
CA VAL A 298 -6.87 -28.96 -0.86
C VAL A 298 -7.92 -27.87 -1.10
N LEU A 299 -7.97 -27.35 -2.32
CA LEU A 299 -8.92 -26.31 -2.71
C LEU A 299 -10.20 -26.91 -3.28
N ALA A 300 -11.19 -26.06 -3.56
CA ALA A 300 -12.44 -26.50 -4.20
C ALA A 300 -12.18 -27.03 -5.63
N PRO A 301 -12.94 -28.05 -6.08
CA PRO A 301 -12.84 -28.55 -7.43
C PRO A 301 -13.26 -27.50 -8.47
N VAL A 302 -12.53 -27.44 -9.57
CA VAL A 302 -12.84 -26.64 -10.76
C VAL A 302 -13.40 -27.56 -11.84
N ALA A 303 -14.59 -27.24 -12.34
CA ALA A 303 -15.19 -27.97 -13.45
C ALA A 303 -14.56 -27.53 -14.79
N ALA A 304 -14.25 -28.52 -15.64
CA ALA A 304 -13.87 -28.29 -17.02
C ALA A 304 -15.09 -28.04 -17.91
N ASN A 305 -14.85 -27.78 -19.21
CA ASN A 305 -15.89 -27.84 -20.22
C ASN A 305 -16.49 -29.25 -20.34
N ALA A 306 -17.76 -29.32 -20.75
CA ALA A 306 -18.44 -30.59 -20.96
C ALA A 306 -17.91 -31.31 -22.21
N VAL A 307 -17.77 -32.63 -22.11
CA VAL A 307 -17.40 -33.53 -23.20
C VAL A 307 -18.61 -34.38 -23.59
N THR A 308 -18.98 -34.37 -24.87
CA THR A 308 -20.10 -35.16 -25.40
C THR A 308 -19.60 -36.34 -26.24
N VAL A 309 -19.86 -37.55 -25.77
CA VAL A 309 -19.51 -38.79 -26.45
C VAL A 309 -20.77 -39.39 -27.08
N SER A 310 -20.74 -39.64 -28.39
CA SER A 310 -21.86 -40.17 -29.19
C SER A 310 -21.67 -41.61 -29.66
#